data_AF-A0A9Q0F3N7-F1
#
_entry.id   AF-A0A9Q0F3N7-F1
#
_cell.length_a   1.000
_cell.length_b   1.000
_cell.length_c   1.000
_cell.angle_alpha   90.00
_cell.angle_beta   90.00
_cell.angle_gamma   90.00
#
_symmetry.space_group_name_H-M   'P 1'
#
loop_
_entity.id
_entity.type
_entity.pdbx_description
1 polymer ?
#
loop_
_entity_poly.entity_id
_entity_poly.type
_entity_poly.pdbx_seq_one_letter_code
_entity_poly.pdbx_strand_id
1 'polypeptide(L)' 'MSGTNAGTPHPCLDSSTVTVKIVDRCPSGCRGTIDLSQEAFASIADLNSGVINISYQEYV' A
#
# COMPACT_ATOMS: atom_id res chain seq x y z
N MET A 1 -5.26 -9.07 -7.24
CA MET A 1 -6.20 -7.95 -7.00
C MET A 1 -5.66 -6.73 -7.70
N SER A 2 -6.51 -5.99 -8.42
CA SER A 2 -6.16 -4.72 -9.10
C SER A 2 -6.60 -3.57 -8.19
N GLY A 3 -5.78 -2.53 -8.04
CA GLY A 3 -6.13 -1.33 -7.27
C GLY A 3 -7.51 -0.76 -7.63
N THR A 4 -8.27 -0.37 -6.62
CA THR A 4 -9.64 0.14 -6.79
C THR A 4 -9.62 1.65 -6.97
N ASN A 5 -9.52 2.11 -8.22
CA ASN A 5 -9.69 3.54 -8.55
C ASN A 5 -11.17 3.98 -8.52
N ALA A 6 -12.07 3.18 -7.94
CA ALA A 6 -13.51 3.45 -7.87
C ALA A 6 -13.77 4.56 -6.85
N GLY A 7 -13.55 5.82 -7.27
CA GLY A 7 -13.74 7.02 -6.46
C GLY A 7 -12.49 7.90 -6.34
N THR A 8 -11.29 7.32 -6.54
CA THR A 8 -10.00 8.04 -6.39
C THR A 8 -9.18 7.91 -7.69
N PRO A 9 -9.26 8.88 -8.62
CA PRO A 9 -8.58 8.80 -9.92
C PRO A 9 -7.05 8.74 -9.81
N HIS A 10 -6.49 9.33 -8.75
CA HIS A 10 -5.07 9.39 -8.46
C HIS A 10 -4.84 8.98 -6.99
N PRO A 11 -4.85 7.68 -6.69
CA PRO A 11 -4.82 7.21 -5.32
C PRO A 11 -3.43 7.38 -4.68
N CYS A 12 -2.36 7.36 -5.48
CA CYS A 12 -1.00 7.55 -5.01
C CYS A 12 -0.66 9.04 -4.86
N LEU A 13 0.12 9.39 -3.84
CA LEU A 13 0.71 10.71 -3.68
C LEU A 13 1.97 10.80 -4.56
N ASP A 14 2.13 11.87 -5.33
CA ASP A 14 3.24 11.99 -6.29
C ASP A 14 4.62 11.86 -5.62
N SER A 15 5.50 11.03 -6.21
CA SER A 15 6.90 10.82 -5.80
C SER A 15 7.11 10.32 -4.36
N SER A 16 6.07 9.77 -3.73
CA SER A 16 6.15 9.26 -2.38
C SER A 16 6.70 7.82 -2.36
N THR A 17 7.79 7.62 -1.62
CA THR A 17 8.31 6.30 -1.28
C THR A 17 8.36 6.18 0.24
N VAL A 18 8.05 4.99 0.74
CA VAL A 18 8.11 4.70 2.17
C VAL A 18 8.97 3.48 2.41
N THR A 19 9.89 3.59 3.37
CA THR A 19 10.64 2.43 3.87
C THR A 19 9.91 1.90 5.09
N VAL A 20 9.55 0.62 5.06
CA VAL A 20 8.82 -0.05 6.14
C VAL A 20 9.60 -1.26 6.63
N LYS A 21 9.28 -1.69 7.84
CA LYS A 21 9.78 -2.96 8.39
C LYS A 21 8.67 -4.01 8.27
N ILE A 22 8.99 -5.17 7.71
CA ILE A 22 8.08 -6.32 7.75
C ILE A 22 8.11 -6.89 9.17
N VAL A 23 6.94 -6.88 9.83
CA VAL A 23 6.81 -7.26 11.25
C VAL A 23 5.97 -8.52 11.47
N ASP A 24 5.15 -8.91 10.51
CA ASP A 24 4.28 -10.08 10.61
C ASP A 24 4.06 -10.71 9.24
N ARG A 25 3.75 -12.01 9.24
CA ARG A 25 3.37 -12.76 8.04
C ARG A 25 1.89 -13.08 8.14
N CYS A 26 1.13 -12.65 7.14
CA CYS A 26 -0.30 -12.95 7.01
C CYS A 26 -0.54 -14.09 6.00
N PRO A 27 -0.72 -15.35 6.43
CA PRO A 27 -0.83 -16.49 5.52
C PRO A 27 -2.18 -16.62 4.82
N SER A 28 -3.27 -16.06 5.36
CA SER A 28 -4.61 -16.10 4.77
C SER A 28 -5.50 -14.99 5.33
N GLY A 29 -6.06 -14.14 4.48
CA GLY A 29 -7.08 -13.14 4.87
C GLY A 29 -6.68 -11.67 4.70
N CYS A 30 -5.42 -11.37 4.41
CA CYS A 30 -5.01 -10.00 4.12
C CYS A 30 -5.47 -9.56 2.73
N ARG A 31 -5.81 -8.28 2.62
CA ARG A 31 -6.45 -7.68 1.44
C ARG A 31 -5.49 -7.45 0.27
N GLY A 32 -4.19 -7.75 0.43
CA GLY A 32 -3.16 -7.51 -0.58
C GLY A 32 -1.87 -8.29 -0.32
N THR A 33 -0.86 -8.03 -1.14
CA THR A 33 0.47 -8.65 -1.05
C THR A 33 1.26 -8.16 0.17
N ILE A 34 1.15 -6.88 0.49
CA ILE A 34 1.75 -6.22 1.65
C ILE A 34 0.65 -5.41 2.31
N ASP A 35 0.35 -5.70 3.58
CA ASP A 35 -0.61 -4.94 4.37
C ASP A 35 0.15 -3.90 5.18
N LEU A 36 0.04 -2.63 4.76
CA LEU A 36 0.74 -1.53 5.39
C LEU A 36 -0.02 -1.05 6.61
N SER A 37 0.71 -0.55 7.62
CA SER A 37 0.06 0.24 8.66
C SER A 37 -0.62 1.47 8.04
N GLN A 38 -1.64 2.00 8.72
CA GLN A 38 -2.37 3.17 8.24
C GLN A 38 -1.43 4.36 7.99
N GLU A 39 -0.42 4.55 8.84
CA GLU A 39 0.57 5.64 8.72
C GLU A 39 1.44 5.46 7.49
N ALA A 40 1.93 4.23 7.23
CA ALA A 40 2.74 3.95 6.07
C ALA A 40 1.93 4.09 4.77
N PHE A 41 0.68 3.62 4.76
CA PHE A 41 -0.21 3.79 3.60
C PHE A 41 -0.50 5.27 3.34
N ALA A 42 -0.86 6.04 4.38
CA ALA A 42 -1.16 7.47 4.27
C ALA A 42 0.04 8.30 3.76
N SER A 43 1.27 7.81 3.96
CA SER A 43 2.46 8.47 3.42
C SER A 43 2.62 8.34 1.90
N ILE A 44 1.95 7.36 1.28
CA ILE A 44 2.06 7.09 -0.16
C ILE A 44 0.74 7.14 -0.95
N ALA A 45 -0.41 7.17 -0.28
CA ALA A 45 -1.71 7.17 -0.94
C ALA A 45 -2.86 7.70 -0.07
N ASP A 46 -3.95 8.12 -0.72
CA ASP A 46 -5.22 8.43 -0.08
C ASP A 46 -5.81 7.15 0.56
N LEU A 47 -6.00 7.18 1.88
CA LEU A 47 -6.57 6.10 2.68
C LEU A 47 -7.92 5.59 2.15
N ASN A 48 -8.73 6.45 1.53
CA ASN A 48 -10.04 6.06 0.98
C ASN A 48 -9.92 5.13 -0.23
N SER A 49 -8.75 5.08 -0.87
CA SER A 49 -8.48 4.18 -1.99
C SER A 49 -8.47 2.72 -1.56
N GLY A 50 -8.09 2.45 -0.29
CA GLY A 50 -8.05 1.13 0.34
C GLY A 50 -6.96 0.20 -0.19
N VAL A 51 -6.80 0.08 -1.50
CA VAL A 51 -5.80 -0.77 -2.18
C VAL A 51 -5.24 -0.05 -3.40
N ILE A 52 -3.91 -0.04 -3.51
CA ILE A 52 -3.16 0.54 -4.63
C ILE A 52 -2.18 -0.48 -5.21
N ASN A 53 -1.74 -0.26 -6.45
CA ASN A 53 -0.61 -0.99 -7.04
C ASN A 53 0.68 -0.20 -6.77
N ILE A 54 1.73 -0.90 -6.35
CA ILE A 54 3.05 -0.32 -6.09
C ILE A 54 4.16 -1.17 -6.71
N SER A 55 5.31 -0.53 -6.92
CA SER A 55 6.59 -1.22 -7.06
C SER A 55 7.30 -1.21 -5.70
N TYR A 56 7.93 -2.32 -5.33
CA TYR A 56 8.75 -2.38 -4.12
C TYR A 56 10.06 -3.11 -4.39
N GLN A 57 11.04 -2.82 -3.54
CA GLN A 57 12.34 -3.47 -3.50
C GLN A 57 12.58 -3.97 -2.08
N GLU A 58 13.10 -5.19 -1.96
CA GLU A 58 13.65 -5.68 -0.71
C GLU A 58 15.06 -5.13 -0.52
N TYR A 59 15.32 -4.56 0.66
CA TYR A 59 16.66 -4.20 1.10
C TYR A 59 17.18 -5.32 2.01
N VAL A 60 18.22 -6.01 1.54
CA VAL A 60 18.88 -7.12 2.24
C VAL A 60 20.14 -6.63 2.93
#